data_AF-A0A495IBN5-F1
#
_entry.id   AF-A0A495IBN5-F1
#
_cell.length_a   1.000
_cell.length_b   1.000
_cell.length_c   1.000
_cell.angle_alpha   90.00
_cell.angle_beta   90.00
_cell.angle_gamma   90.00
#
_symmetry.space_group_name_H-M   'P 1'
#
loop_
_entity.id
_entity.type
_entity.pdbx_description
1 polymer ?
#
loop_
_entity_poly.entity_id
_entity_poly.type
_entity_poly.pdbx_seq_one_letter_code
_entity_poly.pdbx_strand_id
1 'polypeptide(L)'
;MTNITGYELPFDLDLTGEERALLRRGLNEWGGPARPTDALAVMLGFADKNDLWRSGEYLRKLLQAQESMTATDWHRILFAVEVVFVSDRWGSGWDWSITTGFSDEATIGILRSIQRKLSRRLRSLN
;
A
#
# COMPACT_ATOMS: atom_id res chain seq x y z
N MET A 1 11.82 7.40 11.87
CA MET A 1 12.63 7.54 13.09
C MET A 1 12.46 6.30 13.94
N THR A 2 13.57 5.69 14.31
CA THR A 2 13.62 4.52 15.17
C THR A 2 13.88 5.01 16.60
N ASN A 3 13.01 4.68 17.55
CA ASN A 3 13.26 4.90 18.98
C ASN A 3 14.58 4.19 19.37
N ILE A 4 15.18 4.60 20.49
CA ILE A 4 16.32 4.01 21.21
C ILE A 4 16.21 2.46 21.34
N THR A 5 15.02 1.89 21.16
CA THR A 5 14.70 0.46 21.17
C THR A 5 14.66 -0.25 19.81
N GLY A 6 14.84 0.43 18.68
CA GLY A 6 14.63 -0.19 17.35
C GLY A 6 13.19 -0.08 16.81
N TYR A 7 12.26 0.53 17.56
CA TYR A 7 10.85 0.63 17.18
C TYR A 7 10.52 1.90 16.38
N GLU A 8 9.80 1.77 15.27
CA GLU A 8 9.24 2.91 14.54
C GLU A 8 7.98 3.42 15.25
N LEU A 9 7.93 4.73 15.53
CA LEU A 9 6.72 5.35 16.07
C LEU A 9 5.65 5.46 14.97
N PRO A 10 4.41 5.04 15.24
CA PRO A 10 3.34 5.15 14.27
C PRO A 10 2.90 6.60 14.09
N PHE A 11 2.40 6.93 12.90
CA PHE A 11 1.87 8.24 12.58
C PHE A 11 0.73 8.16 11.57
N ASP A 12 -0.12 9.18 11.60
CA ASP A 12 -1.21 9.34 10.65
C ASP A 12 -0.77 10.05 9.36
N LEU A 13 -1.39 9.64 8.27
CA LEU A 13 -1.46 10.42 7.04
C LEU A 13 -2.88 10.96 6.89
N ASP A 14 -2.98 12.26 6.58
CA ASP A 14 -4.24 12.91 6.23
C ASP A 14 -4.69 12.45 4.84
N LEU A 15 -5.26 11.24 4.77
CA LEU A 15 -5.78 10.64 3.55
C LEU A 15 -7.27 10.97 3.41
N THR A 16 -7.64 11.40 2.21
CA THR A 16 -9.04 11.48 1.76
C THR A 16 -9.68 10.09 1.71
N GLY A 17 -11.01 10.05 1.64
CA GLY A 17 -11.75 8.80 1.46
C GLY A 17 -11.36 8.04 0.19
N GLU A 18 -11.11 8.74 -0.91
CA GLU A 18 -10.66 8.14 -2.18
C GLU A 18 -9.25 7.56 -2.09
N GLU A 19 -8.29 8.30 -1.54
CA GLU A 19 -6.92 7.81 -1.36
C GLU A 19 -6.89 6.55 -0.49
N ARG A 20 -7.65 6.55 0.60
CA ARG A 20 -7.79 5.39 1.49
C ARG A 20 -8.48 4.22 0.79
N ALA A 21 -9.51 4.49 -0.01
CA ALA A 21 -10.21 3.48 -0.80
C ALA A 21 -9.27 2.84 -1.84
N LEU A 22 -8.45 3.65 -2.52
CA LEU A 22 -7.46 3.17 -3.49
C LEU A 22 -6.47 2.21 -2.82
N LEU A 23 -5.86 2.62 -1.70
CA LEU A 23 -4.89 1.77 -1.00
C LEU A 23 -5.53 0.46 -0.53
N ARG A 24 -6.75 0.53 0.01
CA ARG A 24 -7.44 -0.65 0.54
C ARG A 24 -7.86 -1.61 -0.57
N ARG A 25 -8.37 -1.10 -1.70
CA ARG A 25 -8.75 -1.92 -2.87
C ARG A 25 -7.51 -2.50 -3.56
N GLY A 26 -6.47 -1.70 -3.77
CA GLY A 26 -5.21 -2.17 -4.34
C GLY A 26 -4.58 -3.30 -3.52
N LEU A 27 -4.53 -3.19 -2.19
CA LEU A 27 -4.06 -4.29 -1.36
C LEU A 27 -4.92 -5.57 -1.46
N ASN A 28 -6.21 -5.43 -1.74
CA ASN A 28 -7.11 -6.58 -1.90
C ASN A 28 -6.75 -7.44 -3.12
N GLU A 29 -6.22 -6.80 -4.17
CA GLU A 29 -5.92 -7.46 -5.43
C GLU A 29 -4.86 -8.57 -5.27
N TRP A 30 -3.99 -8.47 -4.24
CA TRP A 30 -2.97 -9.46 -3.93
C TRP A 30 -3.49 -10.82 -3.46
N GLY A 31 -4.76 -10.94 -3.04
CA GLY A 31 -5.43 -12.25 -2.92
C GLY A 31 -6.65 -12.39 -3.82
N GLY A 32 -6.72 -11.56 -4.86
CA GLY A 32 -7.64 -11.70 -5.98
C GLY A 32 -6.88 -12.10 -7.25
N PRO A 33 -6.95 -11.30 -8.33
CA PRO A 33 -6.42 -11.65 -9.65
C PRO A 33 -4.88 -11.65 -9.72
N ALA A 34 -4.20 -10.94 -8.82
CA ALA A 34 -2.74 -10.87 -8.83
C ALA A 34 -2.10 -12.21 -8.49
N ARG A 35 -0.90 -12.45 -9.04
CA ARG A 35 -0.19 -13.73 -8.92
C ARG A 35 1.24 -13.49 -8.42
N PRO A 36 1.43 -13.10 -7.13
CA PRO A 36 2.75 -12.79 -6.61
C PRO A 36 3.62 -14.05 -6.52
N THR A 37 4.91 -13.85 -6.76
CA THR A 37 5.96 -14.81 -6.38
C THR A 37 6.52 -14.44 -5.01
N ASP A 38 7.20 -15.37 -4.32
CA ASP A 38 7.84 -15.06 -3.04
C ASP A 38 8.92 -13.98 -3.20
N ALA A 39 9.69 -14.03 -4.29
CA ALA A 39 10.68 -13.00 -4.61
C ALA A 39 10.05 -11.59 -4.76
N LEU A 40 8.87 -11.52 -5.38
CA LEU A 40 8.14 -10.26 -5.50
C LEU A 40 7.64 -9.78 -4.13
N ALA A 41 7.08 -10.67 -3.31
CA ALA A 41 6.63 -10.33 -1.97
C ALA A 41 7.77 -9.80 -1.08
N VAL A 42 8.96 -10.41 -1.17
CA VAL A 42 10.19 -9.93 -0.52
C VAL A 42 10.58 -8.54 -0.99
N MET A 43 10.55 -8.28 -2.31
CA MET A 43 10.81 -6.96 -2.86
C MET A 43 9.84 -5.90 -2.30
N LEU A 44 8.56 -6.26 -2.14
CA LEU A 44 7.53 -5.38 -1.57
C LEU A 44 7.66 -5.17 -0.04
N GLY A 45 8.63 -5.83 0.59
CA GLY A 45 8.93 -5.70 2.02
C GLY A 45 8.22 -6.73 2.91
N PHE A 46 7.63 -7.78 2.35
CA PHE A 46 7.01 -8.89 3.08
C PHE A 46 7.98 -10.08 3.19
N ALA A 47 7.70 -11.04 4.06
CA ALA A 47 8.57 -12.21 4.22
C ALA A 47 8.44 -13.20 3.03
N ASP A 48 7.23 -13.41 2.54
CA ASP A 48 6.87 -14.28 1.42
C ASP A 48 5.45 -13.92 0.92
N LYS A 49 4.92 -14.65 -0.08
CA LYS A 49 3.57 -14.36 -0.61
C LYS A 49 2.43 -14.58 0.41
N ASN A 50 2.62 -15.48 1.37
CA ASN A 50 1.62 -15.72 2.42
C ASN A 50 1.62 -14.58 3.42
N ASP A 51 2.79 -14.03 3.75
CA ASP A 51 2.92 -12.82 4.56
C ASP A 51 2.34 -11.60 3.83
N LEU A 52 2.58 -11.45 2.52
CA LEU A 52 1.93 -10.41 1.71
C LEU A 52 0.39 -10.46 1.85
N TRP A 53 -0.20 -11.65 1.80
CA TRP A 53 -1.65 -11.80 2.02
C TRP A 53 -2.07 -11.47 3.45
N ARG A 54 -1.45 -12.09 4.46
CA ARG A 54 -1.84 -11.92 5.87
C ARG A 54 -1.63 -10.49 6.36
N SER A 55 -0.44 -9.95 6.12
CA SER A 55 -0.08 -8.58 6.47
C SER A 55 -0.87 -7.58 5.62
N GLY A 56 -1.15 -7.87 4.35
CA GLY A 56 -2.04 -7.07 3.51
C GLY A 56 -3.46 -6.94 4.09
N GLU A 57 -4.02 -8.03 4.60
CA GLU A 57 -5.34 -8.03 5.27
C GLU A 57 -5.31 -7.21 6.56
N TYR A 58 -4.25 -7.35 7.36
CA TYR A 58 -4.04 -6.53 8.57
C TYR A 58 -3.93 -5.04 8.25
N LEU A 59 -3.09 -4.67 7.27
CA LEU A 59 -2.91 -3.27 6.84
C LEU A 59 -4.19 -2.68 6.27
N ARG A 60 -5.02 -3.48 5.56
CA ARG A 60 -6.36 -3.05 5.13
C ARG A 60 -7.29 -2.72 6.30
N LYS A 61 -7.23 -3.49 7.39
CA LYS A 61 -8.01 -3.22 8.61
C LYS A 61 -7.56 -1.92 9.27
N LEU A 62 -6.25 -1.68 9.35
CA LEU A 62 -5.71 -0.43 9.88
C LEU A 62 -6.14 0.77 9.03
N LEU A 63 -6.07 0.66 7.69
CA LEU A 63 -6.58 1.68 6.78
C LEU A 63 -8.07 1.96 7.01
N GLN A 64 -8.89 0.92 7.21
CA GLN A 64 -10.33 1.04 7.45
C GLN A 64 -10.64 1.69 8.81
N ALA A 65 -9.91 1.31 9.85
CA ALA A 65 -10.06 1.87 11.19
C ALA A 65 -9.41 3.25 11.35
N GLN A 66 -8.65 3.71 10.35
CA GLN A 66 -7.88 4.95 10.37
C GLN A 66 -6.83 4.99 11.49
N GLU A 67 -6.24 3.83 11.78
CA GLU A 67 -5.20 3.68 12.79
C GLU A 67 -3.85 4.23 12.30
N SER A 68 -3.08 4.77 13.22
CA SER A 68 -1.71 5.20 12.95
C SER A 68 -0.82 4.00 12.59
N MET A 69 0.08 4.20 11.62
CA MET A 69 0.94 3.13 11.10
C MET A 69 2.40 3.55 11.09
N THR A 70 3.30 2.56 11.13
CA THR A 70 4.75 2.81 11.06
C THR A 70 5.16 3.30 9.68
N ALA A 71 6.37 3.85 9.55
CA ALA A 71 6.89 4.25 8.24
C ALA A 71 7.02 3.03 7.32
N THR A 72 7.47 1.90 7.86
CA THR A 72 7.58 0.63 7.15
C THR A 72 6.22 0.16 6.62
N ASP A 73 5.16 0.23 7.44
CA ASP A 73 3.81 -0.12 7.02
C ASP A 73 3.34 0.78 5.86
N TRP A 74 3.53 2.09 5.98
CA TRP A 74 3.15 3.02 4.90
C TRP A 74 3.89 2.74 3.58
N HIS A 75 5.18 2.44 3.64
CA HIS A 75 5.95 2.09 2.44
C HIS A 75 5.50 0.75 1.84
N ARG A 76 5.27 -0.28 2.66
CA ARG A 76 4.74 -1.58 2.20
C ARG A 76 3.41 -1.41 1.48
N ILE A 77 2.48 -0.65 2.07
CA ILE A 77 1.17 -0.38 1.48
C ILE A 77 1.35 0.31 0.12
N LEU A 78 2.07 1.43 0.10
CA LEU A 78 2.19 2.26 -1.10
C LEU A 78 2.88 1.49 -2.24
N PHE A 79 3.99 0.82 -1.94
CA PHE A 79 4.75 0.09 -2.96
C PHE A 79 3.98 -1.13 -3.49
N ALA A 80 3.29 -1.87 -2.61
CA ALA A 80 2.44 -2.98 -3.02
C ALA A 80 1.29 -2.52 -3.93
N VAL A 81 0.70 -1.35 -3.66
CA VAL A 81 -0.39 -0.80 -4.48
C VAL A 81 0.13 -0.28 -5.84
N GLU A 82 1.32 0.33 -5.87
CA GLU A 82 1.94 0.77 -7.13
C GLU A 82 2.24 -0.41 -8.06
N VAL A 83 2.81 -1.48 -7.51
CA VAL A 83 3.21 -2.65 -8.30
C VAL A 83 2.00 -3.45 -8.78
N VAL A 84 0.97 -3.61 -7.94
CA VAL A 84 -0.24 -4.34 -8.35
C VAL A 84 -1.03 -3.59 -9.41
N PHE A 85 -1.02 -2.25 -9.36
CA PHE A 85 -1.65 -1.40 -10.36
C PHE A 85 -0.92 -1.49 -11.71
N VAL A 86 0.41 -1.32 -11.72
CA VAL A 86 1.14 -1.14 -12.98
C VAL A 86 1.46 -2.45 -13.73
N SER A 87 1.41 -3.59 -13.04
CA SER A 87 1.86 -4.87 -13.58
C SER A 87 0.69 -5.76 -14.02
N ASP A 88 0.60 -6.06 -15.30
CA ASP A 88 -0.33 -7.09 -15.80
C ASP A 88 0.15 -8.51 -15.48
N ARG A 89 1.47 -8.72 -15.50
CA ARG A 89 2.05 -10.06 -15.34
C ARG A 89 1.89 -10.58 -13.91
N TRP A 90 2.14 -9.70 -12.93
CA TRP A 90 2.16 -10.08 -11.52
C TRP A 90 1.05 -9.43 -10.71
N GLY A 91 0.54 -8.29 -11.16
CA GLY A 91 -0.52 -7.53 -10.52
C GLY A 91 -1.87 -7.72 -11.19
N SER A 92 -2.64 -6.64 -11.22
CA SER A 92 -4.02 -6.56 -11.69
C SER A 92 -4.20 -5.47 -12.76
N GLY A 93 -3.14 -5.03 -13.45
CA GLY A 93 -3.22 -3.87 -14.36
C GLY A 93 -4.36 -3.96 -15.38
N TRP A 94 -4.45 -5.08 -16.09
CA TRP A 94 -5.53 -5.35 -17.06
C TRP A 94 -6.94 -5.33 -16.44
N ASP A 95 -7.09 -5.83 -15.22
CA ASP A 95 -8.38 -5.95 -14.54
C ASP A 95 -8.67 -4.75 -13.61
N TRP A 96 -7.74 -3.80 -13.48
CA TRP A 96 -7.71 -2.82 -12.41
C TRP A 96 -8.97 -1.97 -12.33
N SER A 97 -9.42 -1.41 -13.46
CA SER A 97 -10.62 -0.60 -13.51
C SER A 97 -11.88 -1.40 -13.22
N ILE A 98 -11.87 -2.70 -13.51
CA ILE A 98 -13.01 -3.60 -13.30
C ILE A 98 -13.09 -3.99 -11.82
N THR A 99 -11.98 -4.39 -11.21
CA THR A 99 -11.95 -4.91 -9.83
C THR A 99 -11.93 -3.80 -8.78
N THR A 100 -11.29 -2.67 -9.08
CA THR A 100 -11.15 -1.56 -8.14
C THR A 100 -12.11 -0.42 -8.41
N GLY A 101 -12.65 -0.29 -9.63
CA GLY A 101 -13.49 0.84 -10.06
C GLY A 101 -12.74 2.14 -10.31
N PHE A 102 -11.41 2.16 -10.24
CA PHE A 102 -10.58 3.32 -10.54
C PHE A 102 -10.01 3.24 -11.95
N SER A 103 -10.08 4.33 -12.73
CA SER A 103 -9.33 4.41 -13.99
C SER A 103 -7.83 4.57 -13.73
N ASP A 104 -7.02 4.29 -14.73
CA ASP A 104 -5.56 4.47 -14.66
C ASP A 104 -5.20 5.93 -14.39
N GLU A 105 -5.85 6.87 -15.08
CA GLU A 105 -5.60 8.31 -14.91
C GLU A 105 -5.92 8.77 -13.49
N ALA A 106 -7.07 8.34 -12.95
CA ALA A 106 -7.46 8.61 -11.57
C ALA A 106 -6.45 8.00 -10.59
N THR A 107 -6.06 6.74 -10.83
CA THR A 107 -5.12 6.01 -9.98
C THR A 107 -3.76 6.68 -9.90
N ILE A 108 -3.20 7.10 -11.04
CA ILE A 108 -1.93 7.84 -11.10
C ILE A 108 -2.02 9.14 -10.31
N GLY A 109 -3.10 9.91 -10.47
CA GLY A 109 -3.32 11.16 -9.75
C GLY A 109 -3.38 10.96 -8.24
N ILE A 110 -4.14 9.97 -7.78
CA ILE A 110 -4.29 9.63 -6.37
C ILE A 110 -2.97 9.13 -5.77
N LEU A 111 -2.25 8.21 -6.46
CA LEU A 111 -0.94 7.74 -5.99
C LEU A 111 0.07 8.87 -5.83
N ARG A 112 0.10 9.82 -6.77
CA ARG A 112 0.98 11.00 -6.68
C ARG A 112 0.61 11.91 -5.50
N SER A 113 -0.67 12.01 -5.14
CA SER A 113 -1.09 12.73 -3.94
C SER A 113 -0.59 12.03 -2.67
N ILE A 114 -0.79 10.72 -2.56
CA ILE A 114 -0.37 9.91 -1.40
C ILE A 114 1.15 9.97 -1.21
N GLN A 115 1.93 9.76 -2.29
CA GLN A 115 3.39 9.85 -2.28
C GLN A 115 3.89 11.20 -1.73
N ARG A 116 3.25 12.31 -2.14
CA ARG A 116 3.61 13.65 -1.65
C ARG A 116 3.28 13.81 -0.17
N LYS A 117 2.14 13.30 0.29
CA LYS A 117 1.74 13.33 1.71
C LYS A 117 2.71 12.54 2.58
N LEU A 118 3.02 11.30 2.19
CA LEU A 118 4.00 10.46 2.88
C LEU A 118 5.38 11.13 2.90
N SER A 119 5.85 11.62 1.76
CA SER A 119 7.14 12.32 1.66
C SER A 119 7.22 13.56 2.56
N ARG A 120 6.16 14.37 2.61
CA ARG A 120 6.09 15.54 3.51
C ARG A 120 6.11 15.10 4.97
N ARG A 121 5.34 14.06 5.31
CA ARG A 121 5.24 13.57 6.68
C ARG A 121 6.58 13.02 7.18
N LEU A 122 7.26 12.19 6.38
CA LEU A 122 8.58 11.66 6.73
C LEU A 122 9.62 12.77 6.90
N ARG A 123 9.61 13.81 6.05
CA ARG A 123 10.49 14.97 6.23
C ARG A 123 10.21 15.77 7.49
N SER A 124 8.95 15.82 7.96
CA SER A 124 8.59 16.51 9.21
C SER A 124 8.97 15.72 10.47
N LEU A 125 9.30 14.43 10.32
CA LEU A 125 9.70 13.54 11.40
C LEU A 125 11.23 13.39 11.50
N ASN A 126 11.99 14.03 10.61
CA ASN A 126 13.45 14.10 10.63
C ASN A 126 13.88 15.46 11.20
#